data_AF-A0A8I1MT61-F1
#
_entry.id   AF-A0A8I1MT61-F1
#
_cell.length_a   1.000
_cell.length_b   1.000
_cell.length_c   1.000
_cell.angle_alpha   90.00
_cell.angle_beta   90.00
_cell.angle_gamma   90.00
#
_symmetry.space_group_name_H-M   'P 1'
#
loop_
_entity.id
_entity.type
_entity.pdbx_description
1 polymer ?
#
loop_
_entity_poly.entity_id
_entity_poly.type
_entity_poly.pdbx_seq_one_letter_code
_entity_poly.pdbx_strand_id
1 'polypeptide(L)'
;MKQRSWSWTKRIILSRWYGLRVQLAGPSEKRFRFYPAARPFLKGGFPTGEAEIPQGGCLTYRPNPVAGIGHQSSAWITAHNLAQALGLTFVHRPLDPEWDDFLGLPIGEQSFTDPRVTGLRRISLPRFAGEEPFDRRHPIAHIVARELRKGPCLFFTEYDQASFDLSPARAALHRKFFAAHPELAPGASPGGSLRVALHVRRGDIIGLKDARTDLKYSRFLPEAYYIGLADTLRRSVTSRPLEFHIFSDGSATDLPEISRSLPGAVWHLDASAQETFRELCQADILAVGRSGFSFLAGLINPGIKISTTPWWHKIPDTADWLQVAINGETGMYSFQDLADQLKMIAPEFRTPTPL
;
A
#
# COMPACT_ATOMS: atom_id res chain seq x y z
N MET A 1 9.33 -18.48 50.32
CA MET A 1 9.65 -17.94 48.98
C MET A 1 9.22 -18.94 47.91
N LYS A 2 8.10 -18.71 47.22
CA LYS A 2 7.68 -19.53 46.07
C LYS A 2 7.88 -18.70 44.80
N GLN A 3 8.98 -18.93 44.08
CA GLN A 3 9.16 -18.45 42.72
C GLN A 3 8.10 -19.12 41.84
N ARG A 4 7.09 -18.35 41.43
CA ARG A 4 6.18 -18.78 40.35
C ARG A 4 6.92 -18.59 39.04
N SER A 5 7.31 -19.69 38.40
CA SER A 5 7.82 -19.67 37.03
C SER A 5 6.71 -19.21 36.08
N TRP A 6 6.97 -18.13 35.36
CA TRP A 6 6.10 -17.66 34.29
C TRP A 6 6.53 -18.36 33.00
N SER A 7 5.58 -19.00 32.31
CA SER A 7 5.87 -19.63 31.01
C SER A 7 6.28 -18.57 29.98
N TRP A 8 7.29 -18.90 29.18
CA TRP A 8 7.86 -18.04 28.13
C TRP A 8 6.81 -17.48 27.15
N THR A 9 5.73 -18.23 26.90
CA THR A 9 4.62 -17.85 26.02
C THR A 9 3.81 -16.66 26.55
N LYS A 10 3.65 -16.52 27.88
CA LYS A 10 2.97 -15.35 28.47
C LYS A 10 3.85 -14.09 28.44
N ARG A 11 5.17 -14.24 28.44
CA ARG A 11 6.11 -13.12 28.30
C ARG A 11 6.06 -12.51 26.90
N ILE A 12 5.86 -13.30 25.85
CA ILE A 12 5.75 -12.83 24.45
C ILE A 12 4.41 -12.13 24.20
N ILE A 13 3.33 -12.60 24.82
CA ILE A 13 2.01 -11.96 24.70
C ILE A 13 1.94 -10.65 25.51
N LEU A 14 2.59 -10.54 26.66
CA LEU A 14 2.63 -9.29 27.43
C LEU A 14 3.69 -8.29 26.95
N SER A 15 4.79 -8.73 26.34
CA SER A 15 5.83 -7.83 25.81
C SER A 15 5.47 -7.20 24.46
N ARG A 16 4.63 -7.85 23.64
CA ARG A 16 4.09 -7.28 22.39
C ARG A 16 3.02 -6.19 22.59
N TRP A 17 2.47 -6.05 23.80
CA TRP A 17 1.46 -5.02 24.12
C TRP A 17 2.00 -3.86 24.96
N TYR A 18 3.26 -3.50 24.73
CA TYR A 18 3.74 -2.13 24.91
C TYR A 18 3.19 -1.14 23.86
N GLY A 19 2.31 -1.58 22.96
CA GLY A 19 1.61 -0.77 21.95
C GLY A 19 0.48 0.13 22.45
N LEU A 20 0.27 0.26 23.77
CA LEU A 20 -0.41 1.43 24.35
C LEU A 20 0.57 2.50 24.88
N ARG A 21 1.88 2.30 24.70
CA ARG A 21 2.85 3.39 24.60
C ARG A 21 3.03 3.67 23.12
N VAL A 22 2.38 4.73 22.63
CA VAL A 22 2.70 5.22 21.29
C VAL A 22 4.12 5.78 21.37
N GLN A 23 5.04 5.19 20.61
CA GLN A 23 6.29 5.84 20.24
C GLN A 23 5.90 6.93 19.22
N LEU A 24 5.47 8.07 19.74
CA LEU A 24 5.26 9.28 18.97
C LEU A 24 6.62 9.99 18.92
N ALA A 25 7.14 10.18 17.72
CA ALA A 25 8.38 10.91 17.46
C ALA A 25 9.66 10.23 17.98
N GLY A 26 10.80 10.74 17.51
CA GLY A 26 12.13 10.28 17.88
C GLY A 26 12.44 10.36 19.38
N PRO A 27 13.71 10.24 19.78
CA PRO A 27 14.13 9.91 21.15
C PRO A 27 13.63 10.80 22.32
N SER A 28 12.88 11.88 22.09
CA SER A 28 12.70 12.95 23.08
C SER A 28 11.32 13.14 23.73
N GLU A 29 10.19 12.54 23.31
CA GLU A 29 8.91 12.75 24.04
C GLU A 29 7.98 11.51 24.09
N LYS A 30 7.89 10.85 25.25
CA LYS A 30 6.89 9.79 25.52
C LYS A 30 5.53 10.40 25.88
N ARG A 31 4.67 10.69 24.90
CA ARG A 31 3.26 11.05 25.15
C ARG A 31 2.39 9.79 25.24
N PHE A 32 1.69 9.62 26.37
CA PHE A 32 0.74 8.52 26.57
C PHE A 32 -0.63 8.94 26.03
N ARG A 33 -1.20 8.15 25.10
CA ARG A 33 -2.56 8.34 24.61
C ARG A 33 -3.48 7.31 25.26
N PHE A 34 -4.54 7.79 25.91
CA PHE A 34 -5.50 6.94 26.60
C PHE A 34 -6.66 6.59 25.68
N TYR A 35 -7.02 5.30 25.60
CA TYR A 35 -8.15 4.81 24.81
C TYR A 35 -9.24 4.25 25.72
N PRO A 36 -10.28 5.04 26.07
CA PRO A 36 -11.33 4.61 26.99
C PRO A 36 -12.02 3.30 26.57
N ALA A 37 -12.18 3.08 25.27
CA ALA A 37 -12.81 1.88 24.71
C ALA A 37 -11.99 0.59 24.96
N ALA A 38 -10.66 0.70 25.10
CA ALA A 38 -9.77 -0.42 25.35
C ALA A 38 -9.58 -0.74 26.85
N ARG A 39 -9.89 0.21 27.75
CA ARG A 39 -9.65 0.11 29.20
C ARG A 39 -10.17 -1.20 29.85
N PRO A 40 -11.37 -1.73 29.49
CA PRO A 40 -11.86 -2.97 30.08
C PRO A 40 -10.97 -4.18 29.78
N PHE A 41 -10.39 -4.23 28.58
CA PHE A 41 -9.57 -5.34 28.11
C PHE A 41 -8.15 -5.29 28.68
N LEU A 42 -7.66 -4.11 29.09
CA LEU A 42 -6.35 -3.97 29.74
C LEU A 42 -6.28 -4.71 31.09
N LYS A 43 -7.41 -4.86 31.78
CA LYS A 43 -7.48 -5.56 33.07
C LYS A 43 -7.86 -7.03 32.91
N GLY A 44 -8.73 -7.35 31.95
CA GLY A 44 -9.31 -8.69 31.78
C GLY A 44 -8.72 -9.53 30.64
N GLY A 45 -7.88 -8.94 29.78
CA GLY A 45 -7.45 -9.56 28.52
C GLY A 45 -8.51 -9.43 27.42
N PHE A 46 -8.13 -9.80 26.19
CA PHE A 46 -9.06 -9.95 25.07
C PHE A 46 -9.59 -11.39 24.98
N PRO A 47 -10.85 -11.59 24.56
CA PRO A 47 -11.34 -12.92 24.22
C PRO A 47 -10.49 -13.55 23.10
N THR A 48 -10.46 -14.88 23.04
CA THR A 48 -9.70 -15.64 22.02
C THR A 48 -10.54 -16.09 20.83
N GLY A 49 -11.88 -16.01 20.93
CA GLY A 49 -12.81 -16.35 19.86
C GLY A 49 -13.10 -15.17 18.94
N GLU A 50 -13.89 -15.40 17.90
CA GLU A 50 -14.34 -14.33 17.00
C GLU A 50 -15.31 -13.37 17.71
N ALA A 51 -15.16 -12.08 17.44
CA ALA A 51 -16.10 -11.06 17.83
C ALA A 51 -17.33 -11.10 16.93
N GLU A 52 -18.50 -11.27 17.53
CA GLU A 52 -19.77 -11.00 16.88
C GLU A 52 -19.96 -9.47 16.78
N ILE A 53 -19.91 -8.94 15.55
CA ILE A 53 -20.01 -7.51 15.28
C ILE A 53 -21.49 -7.15 15.03
N PRO A 54 -22.14 -6.34 15.90
CA PRO A 54 -23.48 -5.83 15.63
C PRO A 54 -23.50 -4.94 14.39
N GLN A 55 -24.66 -4.83 13.72
CA GLN A 55 -24.84 -3.92 12.59
C GLN A 55 -24.88 -2.44 13.02
N GLY A 56 -24.77 -1.53 12.04
CA GLY A 56 -24.95 -0.08 12.26
C GLY A 56 -23.70 0.65 12.75
N GLY A 57 -22.53 0.01 12.69
CA GLY A 57 -21.25 0.66 12.95
C GLY A 57 -20.63 1.28 11.71
N CYS A 58 -20.04 2.47 11.87
CA CYS A 58 -19.31 3.17 10.83
C CYS A 58 -17.82 3.24 11.17
N LEU A 59 -16.93 3.19 10.18
CA LEU A 59 -15.49 3.37 10.37
C LEU A 59 -14.94 4.42 9.41
N THR A 60 -14.13 5.32 9.94
CA THR A 60 -13.36 6.29 9.17
C THR A 60 -11.91 6.34 9.66
N TYR A 61 -11.11 7.18 9.02
CA TYR A 61 -9.67 7.29 9.26
C TYR A 61 -9.21 8.71 9.53
N ARG A 62 -7.91 8.86 9.80
CA ARG A 62 -7.23 10.13 10.09
C ARG A 62 -5.91 10.19 9.30
N PRO A 63 -5.92 10.75 8.08
CA PRO A 63 -4.72 10.84 7.28
C PRO A 63 -3.75 11.87 7.87
N ASN A 64 -2.47 11.74 7.54
CA ASN A 64 -1.47 12.76 7.77
C ASN A 64 -1.47 13.75 6.59
N PRO A 65 -1.99 14.98 6.74
CA PRO A 65 -2.24 15.89 5.62
C PRO A 65 -0.96 16.41 4.95
N VAL A 66 0.21 16.29 5.61
CA VAL A 66 1.50 16.73 5.05
C VAL A 66 2.29 15.58 4.41
N ALA A 67 1.76 14.35 4.45
CA ALA A 67 2.42 13.20 3.84
C ALA A 67 2.11 13.11 2.33
N GLY A 68 3.00 12.50 1.55
CA GLY A 68 2.71 12.23 0.13
C GLY A 68 1.54 11.26 -0.06
N ILE A 69 0.90 11.29 -1.23
CA ILE A 69 -0.35 10.56 -1.48
C ILE A 69 -0.27 9.05 -1.22
N GLY A 70 0.86 8.40 -1.52
CA GLY A 70 1.03 6.96 -1.25
C GLY A 70 0.94 6.63 0.25
N HIS A 71 1.41 7.54 1.10
CA HIS A 71 1.32 7.40 2.56
C HIS A 71 -0.09 7.69 3.06
N GLN A 72 -0.69 8.79 2.61
CA GLN A 72 -2.06 9.17 2.95
C GLN A 72 -3.07 8.06 2.57
N SER A 73 -2.91 7.50 1.37
CA SER A 73 -3.76 6.42 0.85
C SER A 73 -3.61 5.13 1.66
N SER A 74 -2.45 4.87 2.27
CA SER A 74 -2.30 3.70 3.16
C SER A 74 -3.27 3.77 4.35
N ALA A 75 -3.51 4.97 4.91
CA ALA A 75 -4.45 5.15 6.00
C ALA A 75 -5.91 4.96 5.54
N TRP A 76 -6.24 5.42 4.32
CA TRP A 76 -7.52 5.14 3.69
C TRP A 76 -7.72 3.62 3.53
N ILE A 77 -6.73 2.94 2.93
CA ILE A 77 -6.79 1.50 2.64
C ILE A 77 -6.91 0.68 3.91
N THR A 78 -6.13 0.99 4.95
CA THR A 78 -6.18 0.26 6.22
C THR A 78 -7.56 0.37 6.86
N ALA A 79 -8.17 1.56 6.87
CA ALA A 79 -9.51 1.71 7.41
C ALA A 79 -10.57 1.07 6.52
N HIS A 80 -10.44 1.15 5.19
CA HIS A 80 -11.34 0.47 4.27
C HIS A 80 -11.30 -1.06 4.50
N ASN A 81 -10.11 -1.66 4.56
CA ASN A 81 -9.93 -3.09 4.81
C ASN A 81 -10.50 -3.51 6.16
N LEU A 82 -10.25 -2.72 7.21
CA LEU A 82 -10.81 -2.99 8.54
C LEU A 82 -12.34 -2.87 8.54
N ALA A 83 -12.92 -1.91 7.80
CA ALA A 83 -14.37 -1.77 7.69
C ALA A 83 -14.98 -3.01 7.03
N GLN A 84 -14.41 -3.45 5.90
CA GLN A 84 -14.85 -4.65 5.19
C GLN A 84 -14.73 -5.91 6.06
N ALA A 85 -13.57 -6.12 6.71
CA ALA A 85 -13.33 -7.29 7.56
C ALA A 85 -14.31 -7.39 8.75
N LEU A 86 -14.78 -6.25 9.26
CA LEU A 86 -15.71 -6.19 10.39
C LEU A 86 -17.18 -5.99 9.98
N GLY A 87 -17.48 -5.85 8.68
CA GLY A 87 -18.82 -5.56 8.20
C GLY A 87 -19.36 -4.18 8.62
N LEU A 88 -18.47 -3.20 8.78
CA LEU A 88 -18.81 -1.82 9.10
C LEU A 88 -19.03 -1.02 7.81
N THR A 89 -19.86 0.03 7.88
CA THR A 89 -19.95 1.02 6.80
C THR A 89 -18.68 1.86 6.79
N PHE A 90 -17.95 1.86 5.67
CA PHE A 90 -16.83 2.76 5.49
C PHE A 90 -17.34 4.19 5.25
N VAL A 91 -16.79 5.13 6.00
CA VAL A 91 -17.13 6.55 5.91
C VAL A 91 -15.92 7.29 5.39
N HIS A 92 -16.07 7.83 4.20
CA HIS A 92 -15.02 8.54 3.50
C HIS A 92 -14.81 9.95 4.04
N ARG A 93 -13.54 10.34 4.17
CA ARG A 93 -13.08 11.68 4.54
C ARG A 93 -12.06 12.09 3.47
N PRO A 94 -12.10 13.31 2.93
CA PRO A 94 -11.11 13.68 1.92
C PRO A 94 -9.67 13.54 2.41
N LEU A 95 -8.78 13.09 1.52
CA LEU A 95 -7.32 13.20 1.68
C LEU A 95 -6.89 14.65 1.37
N ASP A 96 -6.05 14.82 0.37
CA ASP A 96 -5.86 16.06 -0.37
C ASP A 96 -6.95 16.15 -1.46
N PRO A 97 -7.69 17.27 -1.61
CA PRO A 97 -8.84 17.35 -2.52
C PRO A 97 -8.53 16.98 -3.98
N GLU A 98 -7.37 17.39 -4.51
CA GLU A 98 -7.01 17.08 -5.90
C GLU A 98 -6.79 15.59 -6.08
N TRP A 99 -6.10 14.95 -5.13
CA TRP A 99 -5.88 13.51 -5.15
C TRP A 99 -7.14 12.70 -4.85
N ASP A 100 -8.02 13.22 -4.00
CA ASP A 100 -9.22 12.52 -3.59
C ASP A 100 -10.20 12.34 -4.76
N ASP A 101 -10.40 13.42 -5.52
CA ASP A 101 -11.19 13.43 -6.75
C ASP A 101 -10.52 12.62 -7.86
N PHE A 102 -9.21 12.81 -8.07
CA PHE A 102 -8.43 12.07 -9.07
C PHE A 102 -8.46 10.54 -8.84
N LEU A 103 -8.37 10.09 -7.59
CA LEU A 103 -8.44 8.65 -7.27
C LEU A 103 -9.88 8.11 -7.24
N GLY A 104 -10.90 8.98 -7.31
CA GLY A 104 -12.31 8.59 -7.18
C GLY A 104 -12.66 8.04 -5.79
N LEU A 105 -11.93 8.41 -4.74
CA LEU A 105 -12.12 7.84 -3.40
C LEU A 105 -13.54 8.04 -2.84
N PRO A 106 -14.21 9.19 -3.06
CA PRO A 106 -15.59 9.40 -2.62
C PRO A 106 -16.63 8.52 -3.33
N ILE A 107 -16.34 8.00 -4.53
CA ILE A 107 -17.33 7.34 -5.38
C ILE A 107 -17.90 6.11 -4.68
N GLY A 108 -19.20 6.15 -4.39
CA GLY A 108 -19.93 5.07 -3.73
C GLY A 108 -19.72 4.98 -2.22
N GLU A 109 -19.05 5.95 -1.59
CA GLU A 109 -18.85 5.98 -0.13
C GLU A 109 -19.80 6.94 0.58
N GLN A 110 -20.10 6.64 1.84
CA GLN A 110 -20.79 7.58 2.69
C GLN A 110 -19.85 8.71 3.11
N SER A 111 -20.28 9.96 2.92
CA SER A 111 -19.50 11.13 3.34
C SER A 111 -19.46 11.30 4.86
N PHE A 112 -18.30 11.69 5.39
CA PHE A 112 -18.13 12.08 6.78
C PHE A 112 -18.95 13.31 7.20
N THR A 113 -19.36 14.15 6.25
CA THR A 113 -20.20 15.33 6.51
C THR A 113 -21.70 15.01 6.54
N ASP A 114 -22.09 13.76 6.26
CA ASP A 114 -23.49 13.32 6.34
C ASP A 114 -24.02 13.49 7.79
N PRO A 115 -25.17 14.17 8.00
CA PRO A 115 -25.77 14.34 9.33
C PRO A 115 -25.98 13.02 10.09
N ARG A 116 -26.28 11.93 9.36
CA ARG A 116 -26.46 10.57 9.92
C ARG A 116 -25.16 10.01 10.50
N VAL A 117 -24.01 10.48 9.99
CA VAL A 117 -22.67 10.12 10.47
C VAL A 117 -22.23 11.07 11.58
N THR A 118 -22.41 12.39 11.39
CA THR A 118 -21.89 13.38 12.34
C THR A 118 -22.55 13.31 13.71
N GLY A 119 -23.80 12.83 13.77
CA GLY A 119 -24.55 12.59 15.01
C GLY A 119 -24.16 11.32 15.77
N LEU A 120 -23.33 10.44 15.17
CA LEU A 120 -22.91 9.20 15.82
C LEU A 120 -21.91 9.46 16.96
N ARG A 121 -21.98 8.62 17.98
CA ARG A 121 -20.99 8.60 19.06
C ARG A 121 -19.62 8.26 18.50
N ARG A 122 -18.62 9.10 18.79
CA ARG A 122 -17.27 8.97 18.21
C ARG A 122 -16.35 8.14 19.09
N ILE A 123 -15.69 7.14 18.52
CA ILE A 123 -14.79 6.24 19.23
C ILE A 123 -13.44 6.20 18.53
N SER A 124 -12.36 6.54 19.24
CA SER A 124 -10.99 6.35 18.71
C SER A 124 -10.52 4.95 19.05
N LEU A 125 -10.13 4.18 18.03
CA LEU A 125 -9.54 2.87 18.17
C LEU A 125 -8.06 2.98 18.53
N PRO A 126 -7.51 2.08 19.37
CA PRO A 126 -6.07 2.00 19.60
C PRO A 126 -5.31 1.73 18.30
N ARG A 127 -4.06 2.21 18.23
CA ARG A 127 -3.11 1.79 17.20
C ARG A 127 -2.92 0.28 17.26
N PHE A 128 -2.92 -0.36 16.10
CA PHE A 128 -2.69 -1.79 15.96
C PHE A 128 -1.54 -2.08 15.01
N ALA A 129 -0.89 -3.22 15.20
CA ALA A 129 0.15 -3.69 14.28
C ALA A 129 -0.52 -4.13 12.96
N GLY A 130 0.05 -3.69 11.85
CA GLY A 130 -0.48 -3.93 10.51
C GLY A 130 -0.10 -5.27 9.88
N GLU A 131 0.71 -6.07 10.57
CA GLU A 131 1.35 -7.29 10.04
C GLU A 131 0.40 -8.48 9.97
N GLU A 132 -0.62 -8.53 10.83
CA GLU A 132 -1.61 -9.61 10.88
C GLU A 132 -2.83 -9.25 10.01
N PRO A 133 -3.41 -10.21 9.27
CA PRO A 133 -4.66 -10.00 8.56
C PRO A 133 -5.77 -9.53 9.52
N PHE A 134 -6.54 -8.51 9.13
CA PHE A 134 -7.71 -8.11 9.93
C PHE A 134 -8.80 -9.17 9.79
N ASP A 135 -9.17 -9.74 10.92
CA ASP A 135 -10.33 -10.60 11.05
C ASP A 135 -11.08 -10.33 12.36
N ARG A 136 -12.15 -11.10 12.60
CA ARG A 136 -12.99 -10.96 13.79
C ARG A 136 -12.32 -11.43 15.09
N ARG A 137 -11.17 -12.08 15.05
CA ARG A 137 -10.37 -12.48 16.22
C ARG A 137 -9.45 -11.36 16.69
N HIS A 138 -9.22 -10.36 15.83
CA HIS A 138 -8.34 -9.24 16.18
C HIS A 138 -8.89 -8.46 17.39
N PRO A 139 -8.05 -8.01 18.34
CA PRO A 139 -8.48 -7.25 19.52
C PRO A 139 -9.39 -6.04 19.24
N ILE A 140 -9.15 -5.36 18.11
CA ILE A 140 -9.97 -4.24 17.65
C ILE A 140 -11.42 -4.67 17.39
N ALA A 141 -11.64 -5.88 16.86
CA ALA A 141 -12.98 -6.42 16.61
C ALA A 141 -13.80 -6.52 17.93
N HIS A 142 -13.16 -6.93 19.03
CA HIS A 142 -13.82 -6.98 20.34
C HIS A 142 -14.12 -5.60 20.93
N ILE A 143 -13.25 -4.60 20.68
CA ILE A 143 -13.53 -3.20 21.06
C ILE A 143 -14.74 -2.70 20.26
N VAL A 144 -14.74 -2.91 18.95
CA VAL A 144 -15.82 -2.54 18.03
C VAL A 144 -17.15 -3.18 18.48
N ALA A 145 -17.18 -4.50 18.66
CA ALA A 145 -18.36 -5.23 19.10
C ALA A 145 -18.91 -4.69 20.42
N ARG A 146 -18.05 -4.46 21.41
CA ARG A 146 -18.45 -3.93 22.71
C ARG A 146 -19.07 -2.53 22.60
N GLU A 147 -18.46 -1.65 21.80
CA GLU A 147 -18.97 -0.30 21.67
C GLU A 147 -20.28 -0.24 20.88
N LEU A 148 -20.47 -1.11 19.88
CA LEU A 148 -21.72 -1.20 19.12
C LEU A 148 -22.88 -1.77 19.93
N ARG A 149 -22.63 -2.64 20.91
CA ARG A 149 -23.67 -3.09 21.86
C ARG A 149 -24.27 -1.96 22.71
N LYS A 150 -23.60 -0.81 22.81
CA LYS A 150 -24.12 0.39 23.48
C LYS A 150 -24.88 1.33 22.54
N GLY A 151 -24.99 0.96 21.27
CA GLY A 151 -25.63 1.74 20.21
C GLY A 151 -24.67 2.17 19.10
N PRO A 152 -25.21 2.64 17.96
CA PRO A 152 -24.44 3.04 16.79
C PRO A 152 -23.31 4.03 17.09
N CYS A 153 -22.18 3.86 16.40
CA CYS A 153 -21.02 4.72 16.59
C CYS A 153 -20.16 4.82 15.33
N LEU A 154 -19.39 5.91 15.27
CA LEU A 154 -18.36 6.15 14.28
C LEU A 154 -17.00 5.89 14.91
N PHE A 155 -16.33 4.87 14.43
CA PHE A 155 -14.97 4.52 14.79
C PHE A 155 -13.97 5.32 13.97
N PHE A 156 -12.85 5.67 14.60
CA PHE A 156 -11.69 6.25 13.94
C PHE A 156 -10.51 5.32 14.14
N THR A 157 -9.85 4.93 13.06
CA THR A 157 -8.48 4.42 13.18
C THR A 157 -7.58 5.49 13.80
N GLU A 158 -6.45 5.06 14.36
CA GLU A 158 -5.49 6.00 14.91
C GLU A 158 -4.92 6.92 13.80
N TYR A 159 -4.49 8.11 14.19
CA TYR A 159 -3.76 9.02 13.31
C TYR A 159 -2.63 8.27 12.62
N ASP A 160 -2.63 8.36 11.30
CA ASP A 160 -1.60 7.78 10.45
C ASP A 160 -1.44 6.26 10.65
N GLN A 161 -2.56 5.56 10.87
CA GLN A 161 -2.61 4.11 10.98
C GLN A 161 -2.45 3.48 9.59
N ALA A 162 -1.35 2.75 9.39
CA ALA A 162 -1.11 1.94 8.19
C ALA A 162 -1.17 0.44 8.51
N SER A 163 -1.30 -0.38 7.47
CA SER A 163 -1.21 -1.84 7.50
C SER A 163 -0.13 -2.35 6.55
N PHE A 164 0.42 -3.52 6.87
CA PHE A 164 1.41 -4.18 6.02
C PHE A 164 0.74 -4.70 4.75
N ASP A 165 -0.42 -5.35 4.89
CA ASP A 165 -1.23 -5.82 3.77
C ASP A 165 -2.23 -4.75 3.33
N LEU A 166 -2.05 -4.25 2.11
CA LEU A 166 -2.95 -3.31 1.44
C LEU A 166 -3.75 -3.99 0.31
N SER A 167 -3.42 -5.24 -0.02
CA SER A 167 -3.97 -5.96 -1.17
C SER A 167 -5.49 -6.17 -1.16
N PRO A 168 -6.20 -6.25 -0.01
CA PRO A 168 -7.66 -6.43 -0.03
C PRO A 168 -8.43 -5.24 -0.65
N ALA A 169 -7.83 -4.05 -0.71
CA ALA A 169 -8.49 -2.87 -1.29
C ALA A 169 -8.38 -2.78 -2.82
N ARG A 170 -7.61 -3.67 -3.48
CA ARG A 170 -7.30 -3.58 -4.92
C ARG A 170 -8.55 -3.44 -5.79
N ALA A 171 -9.54 -4.31 -5.62
CA ALA A 171 -10.78 -4.28 -6.40
C ALA A 171 -11.56 -2.96 -6.21
N ALA A 172 -11.62 -2.46 -4.97
CA ALA A 172 -12.29 -1.19 -4.67
C ALA A 172 -11.55 0.00 -5.28
N LEU A 173 -10.22 0.04 -5.14
CA LEU A 173 -9.37 1.10 -5.71
C LEU A 173 -9.42 1.10 -7.24
N HIS A 174 -9.29 -0.06 -7.87
CA HIS A 174 -9.43 -0.21 -9.33
C HIS A 174 -10.76 0.35 -9.81
N ARG A 175 -11.88 -0.12 -9.23
CA ARG A 175 -13.22 0.33 -9.63
C ARG A 175 -13.39 1.84 -9.46
N LYS A 176 -12.91 2.41 -8.37
CA LYS A 176 -13.01 3.85 -8.08
C LYS A 176 -12.21 4.68 -9.07
N PHE A 177 -10.95 4.30 -9.31
CA PHE A 177 -10.07 5.01 -10.22
C PHE A 177 -10.61 5.03 -11.65
N PHE A 178 -11.00 3.87 -12.20
CA PHE A 178 -11.55 3.80 -13.55
C PHE A 178 -12.98 4.37 -13.66
N ALA A 179 -13.73 4.48 -12.56
CA ALA A 179 -14.99 5.22 -12.55
C ALA A 179 -14.78 6.74 -12.58
N ALA A 180 -13.72 7.25 -11.94
CA ALA A 180 -13.32 8.65 -12.03
C ALA A 180 -12.70 8.99 -13.41
N HIS A 181 -12.18 7.99 -14.10
CA HIS A 181 -11.50 8.11 -15.38
C HIS A 181 -12.12 7.21 -16.47
N PRO A 182 -13.39 7.45 -16.87
CA PRO A 182 -14.09 6.60 -17.84
C PRO A 182 -13.48 6.65 -19.25
N GLU A 183 -12.64 7.65 -19.55
CA GLU A 183 -11.87 7.74 -20.79
C GLU A 183 -10.75 6.70 -20.88
N LEU A 184 -10.37 6.11 -19.75
CA LEU A 184 -9.32 5.10 -19.65
C LEU A 184 -9.95 3.71 -19.79
N ALA A 185 -9.56 2.97 -20.82
CA ALA A 185 -9.94 1.57 -20.94
C ALA A 185 -9.19 0.75 -19.86
N PRO A 186 -9.88 -0.04 -19.01
CA PRO A 186 -9.21 -0.97 -18.12
C PRO A 186 -8.61 -2.11 -18.95
N GLY A 187 -7.30 -2.31 -18.83
CA GLY A 187 -6.60 -3.43 -19.43
C GLY A 187 -5.64 -3.06 -20.56
N ALA A 188 -5.01 -4.10 -21.11
CA ALA A 188 -3.92 -3.93 -22.06
C ALA A 188 -4.36 -3.28 -23.36
N SER A 189 -3.53 -2.41 -23.93
CA SER A 189 -3.82 -1.74 -25.21
C SER A 189 -4.07 -2.80 -26.30
N PRO A 190 -5.29 -2.90 -26.88
CA PRO A 190 -5.59 -3.93 -27.88
C PRO A 190 -4.89 -3.58 -29.21
N GLY A 191 -3.90 -4.40 -29.56
CA GLY A 191 -3.04 -4.20 -30.73
C GLY A 191 -1.89 -3.21 -30.48
N GLY A 192 -0.71 -3.50 -31.06
CA GLY A 192 0.49 -2.65 -30.93
C GLY A 192 1.55 -3.15 -29.93
N SER A 193 2.47 -2.28 -29.55
CA SER A 193 3.48 -2.54 -28.51
C SER A 193 2.85 -2.63 -27.12
N LEU A 194 3.45 -3.39 -26.20
CA LEU A 194 3.14 -3.35 -24.78
C LEU A 194 3.91 -2.20 -24.13
N ARG A 195 3.21 -1.33 -23.41
CA ARG A 195 3.79 -0.23 -22.63
C ARG A 195 4.34 -0.76 -21.31
N VAL A 196 5.65 -0.62 -21.15
CA VAL A 196 6.38 -0.96 -19.94
C VAL A 196 6.73 0.33 -19.21
N ALA A 197 6.03 0.61 -18.11
CA ALA A 197 6.31 1.77 -17.27
C ALA A 197 7.40 1.44 -16.24
N LEU A 198 8.48 2.21 -16.27
CA LEU A 198 9.59 2.16 -15.32
C LEU A 198 9.55 3.41 -14.46
N HIS A 199 9.10 3.29 -13.21
CA HIS A 199 9.10 4.41 -12.28
C HIS A 199 10.43 4.48 -11.52
N VAL A 200 11.31 5.36 -11.98
CA VAL A 200 12.67 5.54 -11.50
C VAL A 200 12.72 6.72 -10.53
N ARG A 201 12.74 6.43 -9.22
CA ARG A 201 12.87 7.47 -8.20
C ARG A 201 14.32 7.98 -8.12
N ARG A 202 14.51 9.30 -8.18
CA ARG A 202 15.81 9.97 -7.95
C ARG A 202 15.73 11.08 -6.89
N GLY A 203 14.77 12.00 -6.95
CA GLY A 203 14.35 12.94 -5.90
C GLY A 203 15.42 13.68 -5.06
N ASP A 204 14.98 14.32 -3.96
CA ASP A 204 15.65 15.31 -3.06
C ASP A 204 17.02 14.93 -2.41
N ILE A 205 17.78 13.96 -2.93
CA ILE A 205 18.92 13.34 -2.22
C ILE A 205 20.27 13.55 -2.91
N ILE A 206 20.34 14.19 -4.08
CA ILE A 206 21.65 14.60 -4.63
C ILE A 206 22.39 15.57 -3.65
N GLY A 207 21.65 16.24 -2.75
CA GLY A 207 22.19 17.10 -1.69
C GLY A 207 22.48 16.45 -0.34
N LEU A 208 22.18 15.16 -0.13
CA LEU A 208 22.55 14.43 1.09
C LEU A 208 23.44 13.28 0.64
N LYS A 209 24.76 13.42 0.77
CA LYS A 209 25.73 12.35 0.48
C LYS A 209 26.18 11.59 1.73
N ASP A 210 25.76 12.02 2.91
CA ASP A 210 26.43 11.65 4.17
C ASP A 210 25.66 10.76 5.15
N ALA A 211 24.54 10.13 4.77
CA ALA A 211 23.83 9.24 5.69
C ALA A 211 23.60 7.83 5.11
N ARG A 212 24.65 7.00 5.05
CA ARG A 212 24.57 5.54 4.77
C ARG A 212 23.68 4.75 5.76
N THR A 213 23.03 5.43 6.69
CA THR A 213 22.15 4.87 7.74
C THR A 213 20.69 5.28 7.58
N ASP A 214 20.33 6.11 6.60
CA ASP A 214 18.94 6.57 6.44
C ASP A 214 18.11 5.60 5.59
N LEU A 215 16.95 5.19 6.11
CA LEU A 215 15.89 4.41 5.42
C LEU A 215 15.51 5.03 4.06
N LYS A 216 15.81 6.31 3.84
CA LYS A 216 15.63 7.02 2.57
C LYS A 216 16.48 6.47 1.42
N TYR A 217 17.70 5.96 1.66
CA TYR A 217 18.51 5.33 0.60
C TYR A 217 18.05 3.90 0.28
N SER A 218 17.38 3.23 1.22
CA SER A 218 16.81 1.91 0.97
C SER A 218 15.70 1.90 -0.09
N ARG A 219 15.28 3.08 -0.57
CA ARG A 219 14.23 3.26 -1.59
C ARG A 219 14.78 3.54 -2.99
N PHE A 220 16.10 3.59 -3.16
CA PHE A 220 16.73 3.75 -4.47
C PHE A 220 16.99 2.39 -5.09
N LEU A 221 16.64 2.28 -6.37
CA LEU A 221 17.08 1.17 -7.19
C LEU A 221 18.13 1.69 -8.19
N PRO A 222 19.28 1.02 -8.32
CA PRO A 222 20.34 1.39 -9.25
C PRO A 222 19.86 1.23 -10.69
N GLU A 223 20.49 1.93 -11.63
CA GLU A 223 20.17 1.82 -13.07
C GLU A 223 20.25 0.37 -13.56
N ALA A 224 21.26 -0.38 -13.10
CA ALA A 224 21.44 -1.80 -13.39
C ALA A 224 20.19 -2.66 -13.08
N TYR A 225 19.37 -2.29 -12.10
CA TYR A 225 18.10 -2.98 -11.84
C TYR A 225 17.14 -2.83 -13.02
N TYR A 226 16.92 -1.60 -13.48
CA TYR A 226 15.99 -1.31 -14.56
C TYR A 226 16.47 -1.87 -15.90
N ILE A 227 17.79 -1.82 -16.14
CA ILE A 227 18.42 -2.41 -17.34
C ILE A 227 18.24 -3.93 -17.34
N GLY A 228 18.58 -4.61 -16.24
CA GLY A 228 18.42 -6.06 -16.15
C GLY A 228 16.96 -6.51 -16.26
N LEU A 229 16.03 -5.72 -15.70
CA LEU A 229 14.58 -5.95 -15.85
C LEU A 229 14.16 -5.82 -17.33
N ALA A 230 14.55 -4.73 -18.00
CA ALA A 230 14.22 -4.50 -19.40
C ALA A 230 14.79 -5.59 -20.32
N ASP A 231 16.03 -6.02 -20.10
CA ASP A 231 16.65 -7.10 -20.84
C ASP A 231 15.95 -8.44 -20.62
N THR A 232 15.50 -8.69 -19.38
CA THR A 232 14.74 -9.90 -19.04
C THR A 232 13.38 -9.90 -19.73
N LEU A 233 12.68 -8.76 -19.71
CA LEU A 233 11.41 -8.61 -20.42
C LEU A 233 11.58 -8.80 -21.93
N ARG A 234 12.59 -8.19 -22.56
CA ARG A 234 12.86 -8.36 -24.01
C ARG A 234 13.11 -9.81 -24.41
N ARG A 235 13.78 -10.59 -23.55
CA ARG A 235 14.04 -12.01 -23.81
C ARG A 235 12.82 -12.89 -23.55
N SER A 236 12.01 -12.58 -22.54
CA SER A 236 10.90 -13.43 -22.11
C SER A 236 9.57 -13.10 -22.79
N VAL A 237 9.33 -11.83 -23.14
CA VAL A 237 8.08 -11.36 -23.75
C VAL A 237 8.31 -11.13 -25.24
N THR A 238 8.15 -12.19 -26.02
CA THR A 238 8.37 -12.19 -27.48
C THR A 238 7.08 -12.10 -28.29
N SER A 239 5.93 -12.15 -27.63
CA SER A 239 4.61 -12.14 -28.30
C SER A 239 4.23 -10.79 -28.89
N ARG A 240 4.75 -9.68 -28.34
CA ARG A 240 4.49 -8.31 -28.77
C ARG A 240 5.74 -7.43 -28.57
N PRO A 241 5.96 -6.38 -29.38
CA PRO A 241 7.02 -5.42 -29.12
C PRO A 241 6.85 -4.72 -27.76
N LEU A 242 7.95 -4.29 -27.14
CA LEU A 242 7.92 -3.55 -25.87
C LEU A 242 8.29 -2.09 -26.10
N GLU A 243 7.47 -1.18 -25.59
CA GLU A 243 7.75 0.26 -25.54
C GLU A 243 8.04 0.64 -24.08
N PHE A 244 9.26 1.11 -23.80
CA PHE A 244 9.66 1.46 -22.45
C PHE A 244 9.38 2.94 -22.18
N HIS A 245 8.63 3.22 -21.13
CA HIS A 245 8.32 4.57 -20.64
C HIS A 245 9.03 4.79 -19.30
N ILE A 246 9.91 5.78 -19.22
CA ILE A 246 10.68 6.08 -18.02
C ILE A 246 10.06 7.29 -17.34
N PHE A 247 9.54 7.09 -16.13
CA PHE A 247 9.00 8.15 -15.28
C PHE A 247 10.00 8.45 -14.17
N SER A 248 10.52 9.67 -14.14
CA SER A 248 11.58 10.07 -13.20
C SER A 248 11.41 11.54 -12.83
N ASP A 249 11.77 11.89 -11.61
CA ASP A 249 11.84 13.27 -11.10
C ASP A 249 13.22 13.92 -11.31
N GLY A 250 14.17 13.19 -11.91
CA GLY A 250 15.48 13.69 -12.34
C GLY A 250 15.61 13.85 -13.86
N SER A 251 16.77 14.30 -14.34
CA SER A 251 17.03 14.45 -15.79
C SER A 251 17.48 13.13 -16.45
N ALA A 252 17.33 13.00 -17.77
CA ALA A 252 17.91 11.87 -18.52
C ALA A 252 19.45 11.84 -18.40
N THR A 253 20.10 12.98 -18.17
CA THR A 253 21.54 13.07 -17.90
C THR A 253 21.92 12.48 -16.55
N ASP A 254 20.98 12.37 -15.59
CA ASP A 254 21.18 11.68 -14.31
C ASP A 254 21.02 10.15 -14.42
N LEU A 255 20.64 9.66 -15.61
CA LEU A 255 20.38 8.24 -15.90
C LEU A 255 21.13 7.79 -17.18
N PRO A 256 22.47 7.95 -17.23
CA PRO A 256 23.24 7.71 -18.44
C PRO A 256 23.31 6.24 -18.86
N GLU A 257 23.23 5.30 -17.92
CA GLU A 257 23.26 3.87 -18.23
C GLU A 257 21.93 3.42 -18.84
N ILE A 258 20.81 3.86 -18.26
CA ILE A 258 19.48 3.60 -18.81
C ILE A 258 19.34 4.23 -20.19
N SER A 259 19.76 5.49 -20.37
CA SER A 259 19.73 6.18 -21.67
C SER A 259 20.51 5.44 -22.76
N ARG A 260 21.69 4.92 -22.42
CA ARG A 260 22.51 4.12 -23.35
C ARG A 260 21.90 2.75 -23.65
N SER A 261 21.35 2.08 -22.64
CA SER A 261 20.82 0.71 -22.76
C SER A 261 19.40 0.65 -23.35
N LEU A 262 18.64 1.74 -23.25
CA LEU A 262 17.28 1.88 -23.76
C LEU A 262 17.16 3.10 -24.70
N PRO A 263 17.86 3.14 -25.85
CA PRO A 263 17.95 4.32 -26.72
C PRO A 263 16.63 4.74 -27.40
N GLY A 264 15.58 3.92 -27.31
CA GLY A 264 14.22 4.22 -27.80
C GLY A 264 13.17 4.37 -26.71
N ALA A 265 13.58 4.49 -25.44
CA ALA A 265 12.63 4.72 -24.35
C ALA A 265 12.00 6.12 -24.45
N VAL A 266 10.72 6.22 -24.11
CA VAL A 266 10.00 7.48 -23.97
C VAL A 266 10.24 8.01 -22.56
N TRP A 267 10.77 9.23 -22.45
CA TRP A 267 11.13 9.85 -21.18
C TRP A 267 10.05 10.84 -20.72
N HIS A 268 9.54 10.63 -19.51
CA HIS A 268 8.56 11.46 -18.84
C HIS A 268 9.22 12.09 -17.60
N LEU A 269 9.81 13.26 -17.78
CA LEU A 269 10.63 13.93 -16.75
C LEU A 269 9.93 15.14 -16.09
N ASP A 270 9.03 15.78 -16.82
CA ASP A 270 8.34 17.00 -16.39
C ASP A 270 6.82 16.80 -16.21
N ALA A 271 6.36 15.55 -16.20
CA ALA A 271 4.95 15.23 -16.02
C ALA A 271 4.51 15.54 -14.58
N SER A 272 3.27 16.00 -14.42
CA SER A 272 2.68 16.13 -13.09
C SER A 272 2.60 14.78 -12.37
N ALA A 273 2.49 14.83 -11.05
CA ALA A 273 2.36 13.60 -10.26
C ALA A 273 1.09 12.81 -10.65
N GLN A 274 -0.02 13.49 -10.94
CA GLN A 274 -1.26 12.85 -11.40
C GLN A 274 -1.11 12.23 -12.80
N GLU A 275 -0.49 12.91 -13.76
CA GLU A 275 -0.21 12.35 -15.09
C GLU A 275 0.68 11.12 -14.99
N THR A 276 1.78 11.21 -14.24
CA THR A 276 2.65 10.06 -13.97
C THR A 276 1.84 8.92 -13.37
N PHE A 277 1.06 9.19 -12.31
CA PHE A 277 0.27 8.17 -11.62
C PHE A 277 -0.73 7.49 -12.56
N ARG A 278 -1.39 8.25 -13.43
CA ARG A 278 -2.33 7.75 -14.44
C ARG A 278 -1.63 6.77 -15.37
N GLU A 279 -0.49 7.15 -15.94
CA GLU A 279 0.27 6.28 -16.84
C GLU A 279 0.75 5.00 -16.13
N LEU A 280 1.18 5.10 -14.87
CA LEU A 280 1.51 3.93 -14.07
C LEU A 280 0.30 3.00 -13.87
N CYS A 281 -0.91 3.54 -13.68
CA CYS A 281 -2.13 2.76 -13.50
C CYS A 281 -2.60 2.05 -14.78
N GLN A 282 -2.21 2.54 -15.96
CA GLN A 282 -2.65 2.00 -17.25
C GLN A 282 -1.60 1.15 -17.97
N ALA A 283 -0.35 1.14 -17.49
CA ALA A 283 0.71 0.38 -18.12
C ALA A 283 0.38 -1.12 -18.23
N ASP A 284 0.74 -1.73 -19.35
CA ASP A 284 0.61 -3.18 -19.54
C ASP A 284 1.54 -3.95 -18.59
N ILE A 285 2.73 -3.39 -18.37
CA ILE A 285 3.71 -3.86 -17.41
C ILE A 285 4.22 -2.67 -16.59
N LEU A 286 4.09 -2.73 -15.26
CA LEU A 286 4.56 -1.71 -14.34
C LEU A 286 5.72 -2.24 -13.49
N ALA A 287 6.92 -1.69 -13.66
CA ALA A 287 7.99 -1.84 -12.69
C ALA A 287 7.76 -0.88 -11.52
N VAL A 288 7.30 -1.43 -10.40
CA VAL A 288 6.92 -0.69 -9.20
C VAL A 288 8.18 -0.18 -8.49
N GLY A 289 8.40 1.13 -8.55
CA GLY A 289 9.48 1.78 -7.80
C GLY A 289 9.26 1.65 -6.28
N ARG A 290 10.35 1.66 -5.49
CA ARG A 290 10.32 1.67 -4.01
C ARG A 290 9.71 2.94 -3.43
N SER A 291 8.40 3.07 -3.59
CA SER A 291 7.58 4.18 -3.13
C SER A 291 6.13 3.74 -2.88
N GLY A 292 5.49 4.30 -1.84
CA GLY A 292 4.05 4.12 -1.63
C GLY A 292 3.21 4.66 -2.79
N PHE A 293 3.71 5.67 -3.52
CA PHE A 293 3.07 6.20 -4.73
C PHE A 293 3.00 5.14 -5.84
N SER A 294 4.14 4.50 -6.14
CA SER A 294 4.20 3.45 -7.17
C SER A 294 3.43 2.21 -6.76
N PHE A 295 3.50 1.87 -5.47
CA PHE A 295 2.80 0.70 -4.94
C PHE A 295 1.28 0.89 -5.01
N LEU A 296 0.77 2.08 -4.68
CA LEU A 296 -0.64 2.42 -4.85
C LEU A 296 -1.08 2.30 -6.32
N ALA A 297 -0.29 2.84 -7.26
CA ALA A 297 -0.57 2.67 -8.68
C ALA A 297 -0.59 1.19 -9.10
N GLY A 298 0.34 0.38 -8.58
CA GLY A 298 0.35 -1.07 -8.81
C GLY A 298 -0.85 -1.82 -8.25
N LEU A 299 -1.43 -1.37 -7.13
CA LEU A 299 -2.65 -1.96 -6.58
C LEU A 299 -3.88 -1.70 -7.48
N ILE A 300 -3.89 -0.57 -8.19
CA ILE A 300 -4.93 -0.15 -9.15
C ILE A 300 -4.71 -0.77 -10.53
N ASN A 301 -3.46 -0.89 -10.96
CA ASN A 301 -3.09 -1.31 -12.31
C ASN A 301 -3.58 -2.76 -12.62
N PRO A 302 -4.28 -2.99 -13.74
CA PRO A 302 -4.79 -4.31 -14.13
C PRO A 302 -3.77 -5.20 -14.88
N GLY A 303 -2.67 -4.63 -15.38
CA GLY A 303 -1.60 -5.33 -16.09
C GLY A 303 -0.62 -6.07 -15.18
N ILE A 304 0.58 -6.40 -15.65
CA ILE A 304 1.60 -7.10 -14.85
C ILE A 304 2.37 -6.09 -13.99
N LYS A 305 2.51 -6.37 -12.69
CA LYS A 305 3.33 -5.56 -11.77
C LYS A 305 4.58 -6.33 -11.42
N ILE A 306 5.73 -5.65 -11.45
CA ILE A 306 7.02 -6.20 -11.06
C ILE A 306 7.55 -5.37 -9.91
N SER A 307 7.82 -6.01 -8.78
CA SER A 307 8.36 -5.36 -7.58
C SER A 307 9.64 -6.04 -7.12
N THR A 308 10.44 -5.37 -6.30
CA THR A 308 11.57 -6.03 -5.62
C THR A 308 11.14 -6.68 -4.32
N THR A 309 11.77 -7.79 -3.94
CA THR A 309 11.61 -8.39 -2.61
C THR A 309 12.98 -8.47 -1.90
N PRO A 310 13.10 -8.11 -0.61
CA PRO A 310 12.02 -7.77 0.34
C PRO A 310 11.43 -6.36 0.16
N TRP A 311 10.18 -6.21 0.62
CA TRP A 311 9.39 -4.97 0.62
C TRP A 311 8.78 -4.69 2.00
N TRP A 312 8.40 -3.43 2.28
CA TRP A 312 7.78 -3.05 3.57
C TRP A 312 6.25 -3.15 3.58
N HIS A 313 5.64 -3.48 2.45
CA HIS A 313 4.25 -3.93 2.33
C HIS A 313 4.24 -5.38 1.86
N LYS A 314 3.14 -6.08 2.13
CA LYS A 314 2.88 -7.38 1.51
C LYS A 314 2.72 -7.18 0.02
N ILE A 315 3.52 -7.88 -0.78
CA ILE A 315 3.28 -8.00 -2.21
C ILE A 315 2.10 -8.98 -2.40
N PRO A 316 1.06 -8.61 -3.17
CA PRO A 316 -0.05 -9.52 -3.44
C PRO A 316 0.43 -10.86 -4.02
N ASP A 317 -0.13 -11.95 -3.50
CA ASP A 317 0.16 -13.32 -3.98
C ASP A 317 -0.81 -13.67 -5.10
N THR A 318 -0.65 -13.01 -6.24
CA THR A 318 -1.48 -13.19 -7.44
C THR A 318 -0.60 -13.26 -8.67
N ALA A 319 -1.04 -13.96 -9.73
CA ALA A 319 -0.21 -14.24 -10.92
C ALA A 319 0.31 -12.97 -11.63
N ASP A 320 -0.43 -11.87 -11.52
CA ASP A 320 -0.10 -10.56 -12.08
C ASP A 320 0.90 -9.74 -11.24
N TRP A 321 1.38 -10.25 -10.10
CA TRP A 321 2.41 -9.62 -9.27
C TRP A 321 3.69 -10.47 -9.24
N LEU A 322 4.67 -10.04 -10.00
CA LEU A 322 5.97 -10.68 -10.09
C LEU A 322 6.99 -9.99 -9.18
N GLN A 323 8.01 -10.75 -8.80
CA GLN A 323 9.03 -10.31 -7.86
C GLN A 323 10.45 -10.54 -8.40
N VAL A 324 11.31 -9.54 -8.21
CA VAL A 324 12.76 -9.67 -8.38
C VAL A 324 13.39 -9.71 -6.99
N ALA A 325 13.93 -10.87 -6.61
CA ALA A 325 14.61 -11.02 -5.33
C ALA A 325 15.92 -10.24 -5.31
N ILE A 326 16.15 -9.53 -4.20
CA ILE A 326 17.42 -8.88 -3.87
C ILE A 326 18.14 -9.78 -2.87
N ASN A 327 19.31 -10.27 -3.25
CA ASN A 327 20.17 -10.98 -2.31
C ASN A 327 20.64 -9.99 -1.22
N GLY A 328 20.28 -10.25 0.03
CA GLY A 328 20.58 -9.35 1.15
C GLY A 328 22.07 -9.22 1.50
N GLU A 329 22.90 -10.16 1.07
CA GLU A 329 24.35 -10.15 1.31
C GLU A 329 25.12 -9.47 0.17
N THR A 330 24.74 -9.76 -1.09
CA THR A 330 25.45 -9.26 -2.28
C THR A 330 24.80 -8.04 -2.91
N GLY A 331 23.55 -7.73 -2.58
CA GLY A 331 22.74 -6.71 -3.23
C GLY A 331 22.35 -7.06 -4.69
N MET A 332 22.67 -8.28 -5.15
CA MET A 332 22.39 -8.71 -6.52
C MET A 332 20.92 -9.02 -6.75
N TYR A 333 20.45 -8.72 -7.95
CA TYR A 333 19.09 -8.99 -8.40
C TYR A 333 18.98 -10.36 -9.09
N SER A 334 18.01 -11.16 -8.68
CA SER A 334 17.73 -12.45 -9.31
C SER A 334 16.78 -12.30 -10.49
N PHE A 335 17.32 -11.94 -11.66
CA PHE A 335 16.54 -11.82 -12.90
C PHE A 335 16.12 -13.16 -13.51
N GLN A 336 16.81 -14.25 -13.15
CA GLN A 336 16.43 -15.59 -13.58
C GLN A 336 15.06 -15.98 -13.00
N ASP A 337 14.83 -15.69 -11.71
CA ASP A 337 13.53 -15.95 -11.06
C ASP A 337 12.40 -15.16 -11.71
N LEU A 338 12.67 -13.92 -12.15
CA LEU A 338 11.71 -13.13 -12.92
C LEU A 338 11.42 -13.77 -14.28
N ALA A 339 12.45 -14.22 -14.99
CA ALA A 339 12.29 -14.89 -16.27
C ALA A 339 11.42 -16.16 -16.13
N ASP A 340 11.59 -16.91 -15.05
CA ASP A 340 10.82 -18.13 -14.79
C ASP A 340 9.37 -17.82 -14.41
N GLN A 341 9.12 -16.79 -13.59
CA GLN A 341 7.77 -16.27 -13.34
C GLN A 341 7.07 -15.84 -14.63
N LEU A 342 7.76 -15.12 -15.53
CA LEU A 342 7.21 -14.67 -16.81
C LEU A 342 6.82 -15.84 -17.73
N LYS A 343 7.56 -16.95 -17.70
CA LYS A 343 7.21 -18.16 -18.47
C LYS A 343 5.89 -18.78 -18.00
N MET A 344 5.61 -18.72 -16.69
CA MET A 344 4.38 -19.26 -16.11
C MET A 344 3.13 -18.48 -16.53
N ILE A 345 3.28 -17.16 -16.75
CA ILE A 345 2.18 -16.26 -17.16
C ILE A 345 2.17 -15.94 -18.66
N ALA A 346 3.05 -16.56 -19.46
CA ALA A 346 3.15 -16.36 -20.90
C ALA A 346 1.81 -16.48 -21.70
N PRO A 347 0.81 -17.26 -21.25
CA PRO A 347 -0.52 -17.25 -21.86
C PRO A 347 -1.33 -15.96 -21.63
N GLU A 348 -1.09 -15.23 -20.53
CA GLU A 348 -1.91 -14.10 -20.06
C GLU A 348 -1.60 -12.79 -20.80
N PHE A 349 -0.42 -12.65 -21.40
CA PHE A 349 -0.12 -11.54 -22.33
C PHE A 349 -1.00 -11.54 -23.60
N ARG A 350 -1.89 -12.55 -23.76
CA ARG A 350 -2.79 -12.70 -24.90
C ARG A 350 -4.18 -12.11 -24.67
N THR A 351 -4.61 -11.87 -23.43
CA THR A 351 -5.95 -11.33 -23.14
C THR A 351 -6.02 -10.76 -21.73
N PRO A 352 -6.61 -9.57 -21.51
CA PRO A 352 -6.80 -9.03 -20.17
C PRO A 352 -7.69 -9.96 -19.34
N THR A 353 -7.21 -10.37 -18.17
CA THR A 353 -8.02 -11.05 -17.16
C THR A 353 -9.01 -10.03 -16.59
N PRO A 354 -10.33 -10.22 -16.74
CA PRO A 354 -11.30 -9.38 -16.05
C PRO A 354 -11.16 -9.63 -14.54
N LEU A 355 -10.98 -8.57 -13.77
CA LEU A 355 -11.02 -8.61 -12.29
C LEU A 355 -12.44 -8.80 -11.77
#